data_AF-A0A945NAA3-F1
#
_entry.id   AF-A0A945NAA3-F1
#
_cell.length_a   1.000
_cell.length_b   1.000
_cell.length_c   1.000
_cell.angle_alpha   90.00
_cell.angle_beta   90.00
_cell.angle_gamma   90.00
#
_symmetry.space_group_name_H-M   'P 1'
#
loop_
_entity.id
_entity.type
_entity.pdbx_description
1 polymer ?
#
loop_
_entity_poly.entity_id
_entity_poly.type
_entity_poly.pdbx_seq_one_letter_code
_entity_poly.pdbx_strand_id
1 'polypeptide(L)'
;MKQILRLILCGALGWINPVAANDTAVVFTLDVDDNGELAPLTDGLLILRHLFGFTGSALIEGAVGENSKRTDASAIDAHLTANRSAMDIDGDGEVRPLTDGLLILRHLFGFAGNALIDGAVGASAERGTSAVVVAQLQTLMDTDGDGILDSDEDQPPVIALIGAASITLVEGDDYFDPGATALDQEDGPLSNQITVTGLGALKGAEPGQYILRYEVIDSAGNAVFLDRAVVVTAEVETLTVLGALPEATSPLSLVGAPFEVIGAFDAGIDYRSCENDGGEGCPNLGWQIAPDPDRGLVLQVSHSGAGKLAGLYLKTGPAGPVDLSAYGRGTLEFDVKIISGDPSMIMKVDCVYDCTSGDYALADASTGVWVTYVVEIDDLVAQGLELRNIDTGIVIWAAEFTSTVFQLDNVRWRANINGPGEPVNQLDPPGTNWVNPNPIAGFQAPASYSGYALAFSDEFEAATLNTQHWKPEVNGNGGGNNELQYYRAENAYLREGLLIIEAREESFAGRDYTSARLTTQDKFEFTYGRIDIRAAMPTGQGVWPALWMLGANFPEVGWPQSGEIDIVELLGQEDDRVYG
;
A
#
# COMPACT_ATOMS: atom_id res chain seq x y z
N MET A 1 10.41 -32.93 -20.41
CA MET A 1 9.27 -32.05 -20.74
C MET A 1 9.84 -30.65 -20.62
N LYS A 2 9.88 -29.88 -21.72
CA LYS A 2 10.75 -28.69 -21.83
C LYS A 2 9.98 -27.42 -21.48
N GLN A 3 10.50 -26.61 -20.56
CA GLN A 3 9.76 -25.58 -19.81
C GLN A 3 10.22 -24.14 -20.19
N ILE A 4 9.30 -23.16 -20.22
CA ILE A 4 9.58 -21.74 -20.51
C ILE A 4 9.15 -20.83 -19.36
N LEU A 5 9.93 -19.76 -19.16
CA LEU A 5 9.78 -18.65 -18.21
C LEU A 5 9.32 -17.35 -18.88
N ARG A 6 8.36 -16.57 -18.32
CA ARG A 6 8.00 -15.24 -18.86
C ARG A 6 7.45 -14.19 -17.88
N LEU A 7 7.59 -12.90 -18.28
CA LEU A 7 7.22 -11.59 -17.66
C LEU A 7 6.63 -10.53 -18.69
N ILE A 8 5.38 -9.97 -18.57
CA ILE A 8 4.78 -8.72 -19.15
C ILE A 8 3.58 -8.08 -18.34
N LEU A 9 3.64 -6.73 -18.16
CA LEU A 9 2.65 -5.70 -17.70
C LEU A 9 1.44 -5.34 -18.62
N CYS A 10 0.33 -4.87 -18.00
CA CYS A 10 -0.47 -3.62 -18.26
C CYS A 10 -1.62 -3.53 -17.20
N GLY A 11 -2.12 -2.42 -16.62
CA GLY A 11 -2.07 -0.99 -16.94
C GLY A 11 -2.72 -0.09 -15.85
N ALA A 12 -2.46 1.21 -15.96
CA ALA A 12 -3.13 2.42 -15.41
C ALA A 12 -3.68 2.44 -13.95
N LEU A 13 -3.00 3.17 -13.06
CA LEU A 13 -3.56 3.73 -11.82
C LEU A 13 -3.87 5.22 -12.02
N GLY A 14 -5.16 5.55 -12.12
CA GLY A 14 -5.66 6.90 -11.94
C GLY A 14 -5.90 7.16 -10.46
N TRP A 15 -5.37 8.27 -9.94
CA TRP A 15 -5.62 8.73 -8.58
C TRP A 15 -7.06 9.23 -8.46
N ILE A 16 -7.81 8.73 -7.47
CA ILE A 16 -9.11 9.28 -7.09
C ILE A 16 -8.99 9.81 -5.65
N ASN A 17 -9.11 11.13 -5.49
CA ASN A 17 -9.35 11.78 -4.22
C ASN A 17 -10.76 11.39 -3.69
N PRO A 18 -11.01 11.46 -2.37
CA PRO A 18 -12.32 11.12 -1.81
C PRO A 18 -13.38 12.06 -2.40
N VAL A 19 -14.36 11.48 -3.08
CA VAL A 19 -15.48 12.22 -3.65
C VAL A 19 -16.36 12.69 -2.49
N ALA A 20 -16.44 14.01 -2.35
CA ALA A 20 -17.49 14.66 -1.59
C ALA A 20 -18.86 14.29 -2.19
N ALA A 21 -19.81 13.99 -1.33
CA ALA A 21 -21.19 13.68 -1.68
C ALA A 21 -21.84 14.74 -2.57
N ASN A 22 -22.78 14.24 -3.40
CA ASN A 22 -23.76 14.92 -4.23
C ASN A 22 -23.26 15.61 -5.51
N ASP A 23 -23.25 14.83 -6.60
CA ASP A 23 -23.84 15.27 -7.86
C ASP A 23 -24.51 14.05 -8.52
N THR A 24 -25.81 13.84 -8.27
CA THR A 24 -26.59 12.80 -8.96
C THR A 24 -26.83 13.26 -10.39
N ALA A 25 -25.89 12.95 -11.28
CA ALA A 25 -26.18 12.93 -12.71
C ALA A 25 -27.36 11.97 -12.91
N VAL A 26 -28.50 12.48 -13.37
CA VAL A 26 -29.67 11.65 -13.68
C VAL A 26 -29.28 10.76 -14.87
N VAL A 27 -29.00 9.49 -14.58
CA VAL A 27 -28.73 8.47 -15.59
C VAL A 27 -30.04 8.13 -16.30
N PHE A 28 -29.97 7.88 -17.62
CA PHE A 28 -31.15 7.44 -18.37
C PHE A 28 -31.48 6.00 -18.00
N THR A 29 -32.73 5.76 -17.59
CA THR A 29 -33.29 4.44 -17.39
C THR A 29 -34.34 4.13 -18.47
N LEU A 30 -34.70 2.86 -18.62
CA LEU A 30 -35.75 2.43 -19.53
C LEU A 30 -37.16 2.77 -19.02
N ASP A 31 -37.34 3.32 -17.81
CA ASP A 31 -38.62 3.88 -17.34
C ASP A 31 -38.86 5.26 -18.00
N VAL A 32 -39.54 5.22 -19.14
CA VAL A 32 -39.72 6.36 -20.03
C VAL A 32 -40.84 7.27 -19.56
N ASP A 33 -41.81 6.77 -18.80
CA ASP A 33 -42.90 7.59 -18.29
C ASP A 33 -42.74 7.98 -16.80
N ASP A 34 -41.66 7.53 -16.15
CA ASP A 34 -41.22 7.87 -14.80
C ASP A 34 -42.33 7.59 -13.77
N ASN A 35 -42.92 6.40 -13.89
CA ASN A 35 -43.90 5.88 -12.93
C ASN A 35 -43.28 4.91 -11.91
N GLY A 36 -42.00 4.57 -12.04
CA GLY A 36 -41.31 3.58 -11.22
C GLY A 36 -41.65 2.13 -11.59
N GLU A 37 -42.22 1.87 -12.77
CA GLU A 37 -42.52 0.53 -13.25
C GLU A 37 -41.99 0.34 -14.69
N LEU A 38 -41.04 -0.56 -14.86
CA LEU A 38 -40.52 -0.89 -16.18
C LEU A 38 -41.41 -1.95 -16.88
N ALA A 39 -42.18 -1.56 -17.91
CA ALA A 39 -43.10 -2.48 -18.59
C ALA A 39 -43.06 -2.44 -20.13
N PRO A 40 -43.28 -3.60 -20.81
CA PRO A 40 -43.15 -3.69 -22.26
C PRO A 40 -44.23 -2.91 -23.04
N LEU A 41 -45.43 -2.77 -22.48
CA LEU A 41 -46.56 -2.11 -23.15
C LEU A 41 -46.68 -0.62 -22.85
N THR A 42 -45.89 -0.12 -21.89
CA THR A 42 -45.73 1.30 -21.60
C THR A 42 -44.40 1.75 -22.20
N ASP A 43 -43.30 1.47 -21.52
CA ASP A 43 -41.97 1.96 -21.84
C ASP A 43 -41.42 1.41 -23.14
N GLY A 44 -41.43 0.07 -23.27
CA GLY A 44 -40.98 -0.59 -24.50
C GLY A 44 -41.76 -0.13 -25.72
N LEU A 45 -43.06 0.14 -25.55
CA LEU A 45 -43.92 0.63 -26.62
C LEU A 45 -43.68 2.11 -26.94
N LEU A 46 -43.45 2.96 -25.93
CA LEU A 46 -43.08 4.37 -26.12
C LEU A 46 -41.75 4.49 -26.86
N ILE A 47 -40.72 3.73 -26.46
CA ILE A 47 -39.42 3.66 -27.13
C ILE A 47 -39.61 3.23 -28.58
N LEU A 48 -40.31 2.12 -28.82
CA LEU A 48 -40.48 1.58 -30.17
C LEU A 48 -41.24 2.56 -31.08
N ARG A 49 -42.31 3.19 -30.59
CA ARG A 49 -43.08 4.21 -31.32
C ARG A 49 -42.23 5.43 -31.65
N HIS A 50 -41.47 5.94 -30.69
CA HIS A 50 -40.56 7.06 -30.91
C HIS A 50 -39.51 6.72 -31.99
N LEU A 51 -38.89 5.54 -31.93
CA LEU A 51 -37.91 5.12 -32.93
C LEU A 51 -38.51 5.01 -34.34
N PHE A 52 -39.78 4.59 -34.46
CA PHE A 52 -40.52 4.61 -35.73
C PHE A 52 -40.95 6.02 -36.19
N GLY A 53 -40.70 7.06 -35.40
CA GLY A 53 -41.01 8.45 -35.71
C GLY A 53 -42.44 8.89 -35.38
N PHE A 54 -43.15 8.15 -34.52
CA PHE A 54 -44.47 8.54 -34.05
C PHE A 54 -44.37 9.74 -33.11
N THR A 55 -45.28 10.70 -33.25
CA THR A 55 -45.33 11.93 -32.43
C THR A 55 -46.76 12.25 -32.02
N GLY A 56 -46.94 13.15 -31.05
CA GLY A 56 -48.26 13.56 -30.56
C GLY A 56 -49.05 12.41 -29.95
N SER A 57 -50.36 12.35 -30.19
CA SER A 57 -51.21 11.28 -29.64
C SER A 57 -50.77 9.89 -30.06
N ALA A 58 -50.22 9.74 -31.28
CA ALA A 58 -49.78 8.46 -31.79
C ALA A 58 -48.54 7.90 -31.07
N LEU A 59 -47.78 8.75 -30.38
CA LEU A 59 -46.69 8.33 -29.49
C LEU A 59 -47.26 7.75 -28.19
N ILE A 60 -48.17 8.46 -27.53
CA ILE A 60 -48.57 8.19 -26.13
C ILE A 60 -49.86 7.38 -25.95
N GLU A 61 -50.73 7.28 -26.96
CA GLU A 61 -52.07 6.70 -26.79
C GLU A 61 -52.00 5.22 -26.35
N GLY A 62 -52.47 4.95 -25.13
CA GLY A 62 -52.48 3.63 -24.50
C GLY A 62 -51.09 3.08 -24.14
N ALA A 63 -50.05 3.93 -24.10
CA ALA A 63 -48.67 3.54 -23.81
C ALA A 63 -48.05 4.32 -22.63
N VAL A 64 -48.81 5.19 -21.96
CA VAL A 64 -48.38 5.84 -20.71
C VAL A 64 -49.02 5.09 -19.55
N GLY A 65 -48.21 4.69 -18.59
CA GLY A 65 -48.58 3.92 -17.40
C GLY A 65 -49.49 4.67 -16.42
N GLU A 66 -49.90 3.94 -15.39
CA GLU A 66 -50.55 4.57 -14.23
C GLU A 66 -49.49 5.28 -13.38
N ASN A 67 -49.85 6.39 -12.75
CA ASN A 67 -48.97 7.20 -11.88
C ASN A 67 -47.72 7.83 -12.55
N SER A 68 -47.64 7.80 -13.87
CA SER A 68 -46.55 8.42 -14.65
C SER A 68 -46.36 9.90 -14.34
N LYS A 69 -45.10 10.29 -14.12
CA LYS A 69 -44.71 11.70 -13.96
C LYS A 69 -44.51 12.37 -15.33
N ARG A 70 -44.16 11.59 -16.36
CA ARG A 70 -43.95 12.06 -17.74
C ARG A 70 -45.07 11.56 -18.66
N THR A 71 -46.13 12.36 -18.75
CA THR A 71 -47.38 11.99 -19.47
C THR A 71 -47.57 12.70 -20.81
N ASP A 72 -46.81 13.76 -21.09
CA ASP A 72 -46.95 14.57 -22.30
C ASP A 72 -46.08 14.04 -23.45
N ALA A 73 -46.66 13.98 -24.66
CA ALA A 73 -45.97 13.47 -25.84
C ALA A 73 -44.70 14.25 -26.20
N SER A 74 -44.68 15.58 -25.99
CA SER A 74 -43.50 16.39 -26.25
C SER A 74 -42.41 16.19 -25.19
N ALA A 75 -42.80 15.92 -23.93
CA ALA A 75 -41.86 15.61 -22.86
C ALA A 75 -41.21 14.22 -23.05
N ILE A 76 -42.00 13.22 -23.43
CA ILE A 76 -41.50 11.87 -23.76
C ILE A 76 -40.58 11.92 -24.97
N ASP A 77 -41.00 12.59 -26.05
CA ASP A 77 -40.18 12.71 -27.27
C ASP A 77 -38.85 13.43 -27.01
N ALA A 78 -38.87 14.50 -26.21
CA ALA A 78 -37.66 15.22 -25.82
C ALA A 78 -36.73 14.35 -24.96
N HIS A 79 -37.28 13.58 -24.02
CA HIS A 79 -36.53 12.69 -23.14
C HIS A 79 -35.83 11.56 -23.93
N LEU A 80 -36.57 10.89 -24.81
CA LEU A 80 -36.03 9.82 -25.67
C LEU A 80 -35.02 10.36 -26.69
N THR A 81 -35.25 11.55 -27.24
CA THR A 81 -34.31 12.19 -28.17
C THR A 81 -32.99 12.55 -27.48
N ALA A 82 -33.06 13.09 -26.25
CA ALA A 82 -31.89 13.47 -25.49
C ALA A 82 -31.01 12.26 -25.13
N ASN A 83 -31.64 11.11 -24.87
CA ASN A 83 -30.96 9.88 -24.46
C ASN A 83 -30.82 8.86 -25.59
N ARG A 84 -30.96 9.29 -26.85
CA ARG A 84 -30.98 8.40 -28.01
C ARG A 84 -29.77 7.48 -28.05
N SER A 85 -28.58 7.97 -27.76
CA SER A 85 -27.34 7.18 -27.78
C SER A 85 -27.32 6.04 -26.75
N ALA A 86 -28.00 6.18 -25.62
CA ALA A 86 -28.09 5.12 -24.62
C ALA A 86 -28.94 3.92 -25.11
N MET A 87 -29.81 4.16 -26.10
CA MET A 87 -30.66 3.13 -26.70
C MET A 87 -29.99 2.37 -27.85
N ASP A 88 -28.70 2.55 -28.11
CA ASP A 88 -27.95 1.68 -29.03
C ASP A 88 -27.62 0.38 -28.28
N ILE A 89 -28.42 -0.66 -28.48
CA ILE A 89 -28.35 -1.91 -27.70
C ILE A 89 -27.46 -2.93 -28.39
N ASP A 90 -27.42 -2.98 -29.72
CA ASP A 90 -26.56 -3.93 -30.45
C ASP A 90 -25.16 -3.38 -30.76
N GLY A 91 -24.92 -2.09 -30.50
CA GLY A 91 -23.61 -1.46 -30.53
C GLY A 91 -23.08 -1.19 -31.93
N ASP A 92 -23.96 -1.11 -32.93
CA ASP A 92 -23.55 -0.79 -34.30
C ASP A 92 -23.41 0.72 -34.56
N GLY A 93 -23.65 1.56 -33.54
CA GLY A 93 -23.62 3.02 -33.60
C GLY A 93 -24.91 3.64 -34.13
N GLU A 94 -25.95 2.85 -34.44
CA GLU A 94 -27.17 3.29 -35.08
C GLU A 94 -28.43 2.82 -34.35
N VAL A 95 -29.13 3.76 -33.71
CA VAL A 95 -30.34 3.46 -32.93
C VAL A 95 -31.56 3.32 -33.85
N ARG A 96 -32.05 2.09 -34.05
CA ARG A 96 -33.14 1.75 -34.97
C ARG A 96 -34.28 0.96 -34.30
N PRO A 97 -35.50 1.01 -34.85
CA PRO A 97 -36.66 0.35 -34.23
C PRO A 97 -36.57 -1.18 -34.21
N LEU A 98 -36.00 -1.78 -35.25
CA LEU A 98 -36.02 -3.24 -35.45
C LEU A 98 -34.77 -3.95 -34.95
N THR A 99 -33.71 -3.21 -34.65
CA THR A 99 -32.52 -3.74 -34.00
C THR A 99 -32.58 -3.41 -32.52
N ASP A 100 -32.56 -2.14 -32.14
CA ASP A 100 -32.49 -1.75 -30.73
C ASP A 100 -33.85 -1.75 -30.03
N GLY A 101 -34.83 -1.05 -30.62
CA GLY A 101 -36.17 -0.95 -30.04
C GLY A 101 -36.83 -2.33 -29.87
N LEU A 102 -36.56 -3.26 -30.78
CA LEU A 102 -37.05 -4.62 -30.72
C LEU A 102 -36.33 -5.46 -29.65
N LEU A 103 -35.01 -5.27 -29.46
CA LEU A 103 -34.25 -5.92 -28.39
C LEU A 103 -34.74 -5.45 -27.02
N ILE A 104 -34.95 -4.14 -26.83
CA ILE A 104 -35.52 -3.56 -25.61
C ILE A 104 -36.90 -4.18 -25.35
N LEU A 105 -37.82 -4.09 -26.32
CA LEU A 105 -39.18 -4.60 -26.15
C LEU A 105 -39.21 -6.11 -25.86
N ARG A 106 -38.39 -6.91 -26.55
CA ARG A 106 -38.30 -8.36 -26.30
C ARG A 106 -37.78 -8.66 -24.91
N HIS A 107 -36.76 -7.94 -24.45
CA HIS A 107 -36.23 -8.11 -23.11
C HIS A 107 -37.27 -7.79 -22.04
N LEU A 108 -38.03 -6.71 -22.20
CA LEU A 108 -39.13 -6.36 -21.28
C LEU A 108 -40.29 -7.38 -21.27
N PHE A 109 -40.46 -8.16 -22.33
CA PHE A 109 -41.36 -9.32 -22.34
C PHE A 109 -40.76 -10.60 -21.73
N GLY A 110 -39.51 -10.55 -21.24
CA GLY A 110 -38.79 -11.67 -20.64
C GLY A 110 -38.13 -12.61 -21.65
N PHE A 111 -37.95 -12.21 -22.90
CA PHE A 111 -37.23 -13.04 -23.89
C PHE A 111 -35.72 -13.06 -23.63
N ALA A 112 -35.11 -14.23 -23.76
CA ALA A 112 -33.67 -14.46 -23.64
C ALA A 112 -33.16 -15.46 -24.70
N GLY A 113 -31.85 -15.60 -24.84
CA GLY A 113 -31.23 -16.50 -25.82
C GLY A 113 -31.59 -16.11 -27.25
N ASN A 114 -31.78 -17.10 -28.12
CA ASN A 114 -32.15 -16.85 -29.53
C ASN A 114 -33.46 -16.08 -29.67
N ALA A 115 -34.41 -16.26 -28.74
CA ALA A 115 -35.68 -15.53 -28.79
C ALA A 115 -35.52 -14.02 -28.58
N LEU A 116 -34.45 -13.60 -27.88
CA LEU A 116 -34.07 -12.20 -27.76
C LEU A 116 -33.45 -11.68 -29.06
N ILE A 117 -32.42 -12.36 -29.58
CA ILE A 117 -31.54 -11.82 -30.62
C ILE A 117 -31.93 -12.14 -32.08
N ASP A 118 -32.70 -13.21 -32.34
CA ASP A 118 -32.95 -13.68 -33.70
C ASP A 118 -33.69 -12.63 -34.53
N GLY A 119 -33.03 -12.15 -35.59
CA GLY A 119 -33.55 -11.12 -36.49
C GLY A 119 -33.65 -9.72 -35.88
N ALA A 120 -33.11 -9.50 -34.68
CA ALA A 120 -33.11 -8.21 -33.98
C ALA A 120 -31.69 -7.68 -33.72
N VAL A 121 -30.64 -8.40 -34.13
CA VAL A 121 -29.25 -7.93 -34.08
C VAL A 121 -28.81 -7.56 -35.49
N GLY A 122 -28.26 -6.35 -35.67
CA GLY A 122 -27.76 -5.85 -36.94
C GLY A 122 -26.55 -6.63 -37.48
N ALA A 123 -26.33 -6.56 -38.80
CA ALA A 123 -25.18 -7.22 -39.44
C ALA A 123 -23.81 -6.62 -39.02
N SER A 124 -23.83 -5.39 -38.48
CA SER A 124 -22.66 -4.67 -37.98
C SER A 124 -22.59 -4.62 -36.45
N ALA A 125 -23.45 -5.38 -35.75
CA ALA A 125 -23.54 -5.34 -34.30
C ALA A 125 -22.22 -5.76 -33.63
N GLU A 126 -21.75 -4.94 -32.71
CA GLU A 126 -20.63 -5.28 -31.82
C GLU A 126 -21.10 -6.17 -30.66
N ARG A 127 -22.37 -6.02 -30.24
CA ARG A 127 -23.04 -6.83 -29.21
C ARG A 127 -23.93 -7.89 -29.84
N GLY A 128 -23.30 -8.91 -30.45
CA GLY A 128 -23.99 -9.93 -31.24
C GLY A 128 -24.60 -11.13 -30.48
N THR A 129 -24.50 -11.18 -29.15
CA THR A 129 -24.96 -12.35 -28.37
C THR A 129 -25.98 -11.96 -27.31
N SER A 130 -26.91 -12.86 -26.98
CA SER A 130 -27.94 -12.60 -25.98
C SER A 130 -27.37 -12.24 -24.62
N ALA A 131 -26.23 -12.81 -24.21
CA ALA A 131 -25.62 -12.49 -22.92
C ALA A 131 -25.10 -11.04 -22.86
N VAL A 132 -24.42 -10.59 -23.92
CA VAL A 132 -23.88 -9.23 -24.01
C VAL A 132 -24.99 -8.20 -24.16
N VAL A 133 -26.05 -8.53 -24.92
CA VAL A 133 -27.24 -7.67 -25.05
C VAL A 133 -27.98 -7.52 -23.71
N VAL A 134 -28.17 -8.61 -22.96
CA VAL A 134 -28.80 -8.56 -21.63
C VAL A 134 -27.95 -7.71 -20.68
N ALA A 135 -26.63 -7.90 -20.65
CA ALA A 135 -25.74 -7.08 -19.82
C ALA A 135 -25.85 -5.58 -20.15
N GLN A 136 -25.93 -5.22 -21.43
CA GLN A 136 -26.13 -3.83 -21.84
C GLN A 136 -27.49 -3.29 -21.38
N LEU A 137 -28.56 -4.07 -21.52
CA LEU A 137 -29.90 -3.64 -21.10
C LEU A 137 -29.99 -3.44 -19.59
N GLN A 138 -29.32 -4.29 -18.79
CA GLN A 138 -29.27 -4.15 -17.33
C GLN A 138 -28.64 -2.83 -16.87
N THR A 139 -27.69 -2.26 -17.62
CA THR A 139 -27.13 -0.92 -17.30
C THR A 139 -28.11 0.24 -17.48
N LEU A 140 -29.31 -0.03 -18.00
CA LEU A 140 -30.35 0.95 -18.24
C LEU A 140 -31.61 0.64 -17.42
N MET A 141 -31.57 -0.34 -16.52
CA MET A 141 -32.72 -0.78 -15.76
C MET A 141 -32.58 -0.37 -14.29
N ASP A 142 -33.71 0.03 -13.72
CA ASP A 142 -33.97 0.25 -12.30
C ASP A 142 -35.35 -0.37 -12.11
N THR A 143 -35.37 -1.65 -11.75
CA THR A 143 -36.57 -2.50 -11.78
C THR A 143 -37.51 -2.17 -10.62
N ASP A 144 -37.00 -1.66 -9.50
CA ASP A 144 -37.79 -1.33 -8.31
C ASP A 144 -38.04 0.18 -8.10
N GLY A 145 -37.39 1.02 -8.90
CA GLY A 145 -37.61 2.46 -8.98
C GLY A 145 -37.02 3.24 -7.81
N ASP A 146 -36.02 2.70 -7.12
CA ASP A 146 -35.40 3.32 -5.94
C ASP A 146 -34.35 4.40 -6.29
N GLY A 147 -33.95 4.47 -7.57
CA GLY A 147 -32.97 5.42 -8.09
C GLY A 147 -31.54 4.88 -8.17
N ILE A 148 -31.33 3.58 -7.91
CA ILE A 148 -30.10 2.83 -8.16
C ILE A 148 -30.34 1.94 -9.38
N LEU A 149 -29.33 1.80 -10.25
CA LEU A 149 -29.46 0.89 -11.40
C LEU A 149 -29.39 -0.57 -10.91
N ASP A 150 -30.11 -1.47 -11.55
CA ASP A 150 -30.03 -2.93 -11.30
C ASP A 150 -28.58 -3.46 -11.44
N SER A 151 -27.75 -2.80 -12.26
CA SER A 151 -26.33 -3.14 -12.41
C SER A 151 -25.46 -2.72 -11.23
N ASP A 152 -25.96 -1.75 -10.48
CA ASP A 152 -25.30 -1.09 -9.35
C ASP A 152 -25.97 -1.50 -8.02
N GLU A 153 -27.04 -2.28 -8.05
CA GLU A 153 -27.57 -3.01 -6.89
C GLU A 153 -26.59 -4.10 -6.44
N ASP A 154 -26.58 -4.38 -5.12
CA ASP A 154 -25.86 -5.52 -4.53
C ASP A 154 -24.33 -5.46 -4.77
N GLN A 155 -23.74 -4.25 -4.71
CA GLN A 155 -22.29 -4.08 -4.78
C GLN A 155 -21.64 -4.52 -3.47
N PRO A 156 -20.45 -5.14 -3.53
CA PRO A 156 -19.73 -5.49 -2.33
C PRO A 156 -19.13 -4.25 -1.64
N PRO A 157 -19.00 -4.27 -0.30
CA PRO A 157 -18.42 -3.16 0.43
C PRO A 157 -16.94 -2.94 0.11
N VAL A 158 -16.47 -1.70 0.26
CA VAL A 158 -15.06 -1.33 0.12
C VAL A 158 -14.41 -1.28 1.48
N ILE A 159 -13.35 -2.08 1.68
CA ILE A 159 -12.58 -2.14 2.93
C ILE A 159 -11.17 -1.56 2.76
N ALA A 160 -10.67 -0.83 3.76
CA ALA A 160 -9.33 -0.24 3.79
C ALA A 160 -8.67 -0.35 5.17
N LEU A 161 -7.42 -0.78 5.24
CA LEU A 161 -6.65 -0.83 6.49
C LEU A 161 -6.36 0.57 7.01
N ILE A 162 -6.45 0.76 8.33
CA ILE A 162 -5.93 1.95 9.00
C ILE A 162 -4.45 1.69 9.29
N GLY A 163 -3.53 2.45 8.71
CA GLY A 163 -2.09 2.22 8.87
C GLY A 163 -1.53 1.12 7.95
N ALA A 164 -0.35 0.60 8.28
CA ALA A 164 0.41 -0.26 7.37
C ALA A 164 -0.28 -1.63 7.11
N ALA A 165 -0.07 -2.15 5.89
CA ALA A 165 -0.49 -3.50 5.51
C ALA A 165 0.42 -4.61 6.07
N SER A 166 1.62 -4.25 6.51
CA SER A 166 2.56 -5.12 7.22
C SER A 166 3.07 -4.41 8.46
N ILE A 167 3.03 -5.09 9.61
CA ILE A 167 3.56 -4.60 10.89
C ILE A 167 4.64 -5.56 11.35
N THR A 168 5.80 -5.04 11.74
CA THR A 168 6.84 -5.83 12.39
C THR A 168 6.65 -5.76 13.89
N LEU A 169 6.62 -6.92 14.55
CA LEU A 169 6.54 -7.08 15.99
C LEU A 169 7.81 -7.79 16.45
N VAL A 170 8.36 -7.47 17.61
CA VAL A 170 9.40 -8.30 18.23
C VAL A 170 8.72 -9.31 19.13
N GLU A 171 9.22 -10.55 19.15
CA GLU A 171 8.78 -11.59 20.09
C GLU A 171 8.67 -11.03 21.52
N GLY A 172 7.53 -11.24 22.15
CA GLY A 172 7.23 -10.75 23.51
C GLY A 172 6.53 -9.39 23.58
N ASP A 173 6.43 -8.64 22.47
CA ASP A 173 5.67 -7.39 22.43
C ASP A 173 4.16 -7.60 22.41
N ASP A 174 3.45 -6.62 23.00
CA ASP A 174 2.02 -6.49 22.83
C ASP A 174 1.71 -5.97 21.41
N TYR A 175 0.83 -6.67 20.69
CA TYR A 175 0.31 -6.21 19.41
C TYR A 175 -0.96 -5.38 19.62
N PHE A 176 -0.95 -4.12 19.19
CA PHE A 176 -2.15 -3.30 19.03
C PHE A 176 -2.63 -3.37 17.59
N ASP A 177 -3.94 -3.52 17.38
CA ASP A 177 -4.52 -3.55 16.04
C ASP A 177 -4.98 -2.15 15.62
N PRO A 178 -4.34 -1.51 14.62
CA PRO A 178 -4.82 -0.25 14.05
C PRO A 178 -6.24 -0.33 13.47
N GLY A 179 -6.73 -1.53 13.14
CA GLY A 179 -8.05 -1.73 12.57
C GLY A 179 -8.14 -1.48 11.06
N ALA A 180 -9.38 -1.38 10.59
CA ALA A 180 -9.75 -1.11 9.21
C ALA A 180 -11.05 -0.28 9.17
N THR A 181 -11.34 0.32 8.03
CA THR A 181 -12.61 1.00 7.72
C THR A 181 -13.33 0.28 6.59
N ALA A 182 -14.66 0.32 6.60
CA ALA A 182 -15.50 -0.22 5.54
C ALA A 182 -16.64 0.74 5.21
N LEU A 183 -16.90 0.91 3.91
CA LEU A 183 -17.99 1.70 3.37
C LEU A 183 -18.68 0.92 2.26
N ASP A 184 -19.99 0.92 2.32
CA ASP A 184 -20.86 0.36 1.29
C ASP A 184 -21.71 1.47 0.67
N GLN A 185 -22.09 1.33 -0.59
CA GLN A 185 -22.86 2.36 -1.28
C GLN A 185 -24.33 2.34 -0.81
N GLU A 186 -24.91 1.15 -0.66
CA GLU A 186 -26.31 0.94 -0.30
C GLU A 186 -26.52 0.97 1.22
N ASP A 187 -25.62 0.35 1.99
CA ASP A 187 -25.70 0.24 3.45
C ASP A 187 -24.95 1.35 4.22
N GLY A 188 -24.15 2.15 3.52
CA GLY A 188 -23.36 3.23 4.12
C GLY A 188 -22.19 2.71 4.98
N PRO A 189 -21.83 3.38 6.10
CA PRO A 189 -20.62 3.04 6.85
C PRO A 189 -20.74 1.71 7.61
N LEU A 190 -19.90 0.74 7.24
CA LEU A 190 -19.90 -0.61 7.79
C LEU A 190 -18.72 -0.90 8.74
N SER A 191 -17.83 0.06 9.02
CA SER A 191 -16.62 -0.16 9.85
C SER A 191 -16.87 -0.85 11.20
N ASN A 192 -18.02 -0.61 11.85
CA ASN A 192 -18.36 -1.22 13.14
C ASN A 192 -18.82 -2.69 13.02
N GLN A 193 -18.98 -3.19 11.80
CA GLN A 193 -19.40 -4.56 11.48
C GLN A 193 -18.22 -5.45 11.04
N ILE A 194 -17.02 -4.89 10.95
CA ILE A 194 -15.81 -5.63 10.60
C ILE A 194 -15.51 -6.68 11.68
N THR A 195 -15.36 -7.92 11.25
CA THR A 195 -14.88 -9.02 12.07
C THR A 195 -13.40 -9.24 11.81
N VAL A 196 -12.59 -9.27 12.87
CA VAL A 196 -11.15 -9.52 12.78
C VAL A 196 -10.80 -10.92 13.27
N THR A 197 -10.12 -11.70 12.44
CA THR A 197 -9.59 -13.02 12.81
C THR A 197 -8.06 -13.02 12.82
N GLY A 198 -7.44 -13.91 13.60
CA GLY A 198 -5.99 -14.01 13.74
C GLY A 198 -5.38 -13.28 14.95
N LEU A 199 -6.09 -12.33 15.57
CA LEU A 199 -5.58 -11.54 16.71
C LEU A 199 -5.10 -12.40 17.89
N GLY A 200 -5.83 -13.47 18.20
CA GLY A 200 -5.48 -14.36 19.30
C GLY A 200 -4.14 -15.10 19.11
N ALA A 201 -3.68 -15.26 17.86
CA ALA A 201 -2.42 -15.92 17.55
C ALA A 201 -1.19 -15.03 17.83
N LEU A 202 -1.39 -13.72 18.00
CA LEU A 202 -0.32 -12.76 18.28
C LEU A 202 0.05 -12.69 19.78
N LYS A 203 -0.82 -13.20 20.66
CA LYS A 203 -0.53 -13.23 22.09
C LYS A 203 0.52 -14.29 22.42
N GLY A 204 1.74 -13.85 22.74
CA GLY A 204 2.87 -14.75 22.95
C GLY A 204 3.31 -15.44 21.65
N ALA A 205 3.22 -14.70 20.54
CA ALA A 205 3.68 -15.19 19.26
C ALA A 205 5.21 -15.35 19.23
N GLU A 206 5.63 -16.46 18.63
CA GLU A 206 7.02 -16.79 18.34
C GLU A 206 7.43 -16.15 17.00
N PRO A 207 8.72 -16.08 16.67
CA PRO A 207 9.16 -15.50 15.40
C PRO A 207 8.56 -16.20 14.18
N GLY A 208 7.92 -15.42 13.30
CA GLY A 208 7.17 -15.91 12.15
C GLY A 208 6.21 -14.87 11.59
N GLN A 209 5.56 -15.20 10.48
CA GLN A 209 4.53 -14.34 9.90
C GLN A 209 3.14 -14.80 10.31
N TYR A 210 2.35 -13.86 10.79
CA TYR A 210 0.97 -14.02 11.21
C TYR A 210 0.08 -13.19 10.29
N ILE A 211 -1.13 -13.67 10.01
CA ILE A 211 -2.09 -12.97 9.17
C ILE A 211 -3.30 -12.61 10.02
N LEU A 212 -3.64 -11.32 10.01
CA LEU A 212 -4.92 -10.82 10.49
C LEU A 212 -5.82 -10.61 9.28
N ARG A 213 -7.05 -11.10 9.37
CA ARG A 213 -8.06 -10.93 8.33
C ARG A 213 -9.20 -10.08 8.86
N TYR A 214 -9.46 -8.98 8.18
CA TYR A 214 -10.61 -8.10 8.39
C TYR A 214 -11.65 -8.47 7.36
N GLU A 215 -12.82 -8.89 7.81
CA GLU A 215 -13.93 -9.33 6.96
C GLU A 215 -15.18 -8.54 7.31
N VAL A 216 -15.93 -8.12 6.29
CA VAL A 216 -17.21 -7.45 6.45
C VAL A 216 -18.19 -8.00 5.43
N ILE A 217 -19.44 -8.14 5.86
CA ILE A 217 -20.55 -8.62 5.04
C ILE A 217 -21.61 -7.52 5.09
N ASP A 218 -22.12 -7.14 3.92
CA ASP A 218 -23.23 -6.18 3.80
C ASP A 218 -24.60 -6.84 4.10
N SER A 219 -25.68 -6.08 3.97
CA SER A 219 -27.04 -6.57 4.23
C SER A 219 -27.57 -7.53 3.17
N ALA A 220 -27.03 -7.46 1.95
CA ALA A 220 -27.39 -8.31 0.82
C ALA A 220 -26.62 -9.64 0.79
N GLY A 221 -25.53 -9.73 1.55
CA GLY A 221 -24.74 -10.94 1.78
C GLY A 221 -23.41 -10.97 1.04
N ASN A 222 -22.96 -9.87 0.42
CA ASN A 222 -21.63 -9.82 -0.19
C ASN A 222 -20.58 -9.67 0.90
N ALA A 223 -19.56 -10.52 0.81
CA ALA A 223 -18.46 -10.55 1.76
C ALA A 223 -17.16 -10.09 1.08
N VAL A 224 -16.46 -9.17 1.71
CA VAL A 224 -15.09 -8.79 1.34
C VAL A 224 -14.15 -9.01 2.51
N PHE A 225 -12.89 -9.25 2.19
CA PHE A 225 -11.84 -9.33 3.19
C PHE A 225 -10.57 -8.62 2.76
N LEU A 226 -9.81 -8.17 3.74
CA LEU A 226 -8.48 -7.59 3.56
C LEU A 226 -7.56 -8.17 4.64
N ASP A 227 -6.34 -8.49 4.25
CA ASP A 227 -5.36 -9.12 5.13
C ASP A 227 -4.27 -8.12 5.54
N ARG A 228 -3.88 -8.17 6.82
CA ARG A 228 -2.66 -7.53 7.36
C ARG A 228 -1.66 -8.61 7.75
N ALA A 229 -0.41 -8.43 7.35
CA ALA A 229 0.69 -9.25 7.82
C ALA A 229 1.26 -8.68 9.12
N VAL A 230 1.50 -9.53 10.11
CA VAL A 230 2.27 -9.21 11.31
C VAL A 230 3.48 -10.13 11.33
N VAL A 231 4.66 -9.57 11.13
CA VAL A 231 5.93 -10.31 11.11
C VAL A 231 6.54 -10.20 12.50
N VAL A 232 6.51 -11.31 13.24
CA VAL A 232 7.16 -11.42 14.53
C VAL A 232 8.62 -11.81 14.29
N THR A 233 9.56 -10.98 14.74
CA THR A 233 10.99 -11.27 14.69
C THR A 233 11.47 -11.80 16.03
N ALA A 234 12.61 -12.50 16.06
CA ALA A 234 13.22 -12.93 17.31
C ALA A 234 13.49 -11.76 18.26
N GLU A 235 13.50 -12.04 19.55
CA GLU A 235 13.86 -11.08 20.59
C GLU A 235 15.20 -10.39 20.24
N VAL A 236 15.19 -9.06 20.27
CA VAL A 236 16.37 -8.23 20.04
C VAL A 236 16.74 -7.48 21.31
N GLU A 237 18.02 -7.16 21.45
CA GLU A 237 18.50 -6.33 22.56
C GLU A 237 17.71 -5.02 22.60
N THR A 238 17.15 -4.70 23.77
CA THR A 238 16.24 -3.58 23.96
C THR A 238 16.70 -2.75 25.15
N LEU A 239 16.83 -1.44 24.95
CA LEU A 239 17.09 -0.48 26.01
C LEU A 239 15.84 0.36 26.24
N THR A 240 15.21 0.16 27.40
CA THR A 240 14.07 0.96 27.83
C THR A 240 14.53 2.33 28.32
N VAL A 241 14.03 3.39 27.70
CA VAL A 241 14.17 4.79 28.16
C VAL A 241 13.03 5.15 29.10
N LEU A 242 11.80 4.75 28.74
CA LEU A 242 10.59 4.95 29.53
C LEU A 242 9.66 3.75 29.36
N GLY A 243 9.09 3.23 30.45
CA GLY A 243 8.15 2.12 30.38
C GLY A 243 7.23 2.01 31.59
N ALA A 244 6.14 1.28 31.41
CA ALA A 244 5.10 1.10 32.41
C ALA A 244 5.61 0.35 33.65
N LEU A 245 5.41 0.95 34.83
CA LEU A 245 5.60 0.32 36.13
C LEU A 245 4.31 0.43 36.95
N PRO A 246 3.64 -0.70 37.28
CA PRO A 246 2.35 -0.69 37.99
C PRO A 246 2.38 0.03 39.35
N GLU A 247 3.56 0.16 39.94
CA GLU A 247 3.79 0.78 41.25
C GLU A 247 4.55 2.12 41.13
N ALA A 248 4.53 2.78 39.97
CA ALA A 248 5.20 4.06 39.79
C ALA A 248 4.67 5.11 40.79
N THR A 249 5.58 5.70 41.58
CA THR A 249 5.25 6.70 42.61
C THR A 249 5.63 8.12 42.21
N SER A 250 6.41 8.27 41.13
CA SER A 250 6.82 9.56 40.56
C SER A 250 7.13 9.40 39.06
N PRO A 251 7.10 10.46 38.23
CA PRO A 251 7.46 10.37 36.82
C PRO A 251 8.83 9.72 36.58
N LEU A 252 9.81 10.00 37.45
CA LEU A 252 11.15 9.40 37.37
C LEU A 252 11.12 7.88 37.55
N SER A 253 10.13 7.33 38.26
CA SER A 253 9.95 5.88 38.39
C SER A 253 9.67 5.20 37.06
N LEU A 254 9.19 5.91 36.04
CA LEU A 254 8.93 5.35 34.70
C LEU A 254 10.19 5.32 33.82
N VAL A 255 11.26 6.04 34.20
CA VAL A 255 12.48 6.18 33.40
C VAL A 255 13.43 5.00 33.66
N GLY A 256 13.93 4.38 32.59
CA GLY A 256 14.84 3.25 32.64
C GLY A 256 16.32 3.64 32.62
N ALA A 257 17.15 2.92 33.37
CA ALA A 257 18.61 3.10 33.33
C ALA A 257 19.16 2.82 31.92
N PRO A 258 20.16 3.59 31.43
CA PRO A 258 21.00 4.56 32.13
C PRO A 258 20.43 5.99 32.15
N PHE A 259 19.17 6.17 31.71
CA PHE A 259 18.48 7.46 31.81
C PHE A 259 17.95 7.64 33.23
N GLU A 260 18.27 8.78 33.84
CA GLU A 260 17.96 9.04 35.26
C GLU A 260 17.46 10.47 35.47
N VAL A 261 17.19 11.19 34.37
CA VAL A 261 16.74 12.58 34.40
C VAL A 261 15.53 12.71 33.49
N ILE A 262 14.43 13.19 34.06
CA ILE A 262 13.30 13.73 33.29
C ILE A 262 13.34 15.24 33.42
N GLY A 263 13.34 15.95 32.30
CA GLY A 263 13.40 17.40 32.32
C GLY A 263 12.77 18.02 31.09
N ALA A 264 12.78 19.35 31.04
CA ALA A 264 12.41 20.10 29.86
C ALA A 264 13.30 21.31 29.67
N PHE A 265 13.45 21.72 28.42
CA PHE A 265 13.97 23.05 28.08
C PHE A 265 12.79 23.98 27.81
N ASP A 266 12.94 25.27 28.12
CA ASP A 266 11.84 26.23 27.95
C ASP A 266 12.34 27.61 27.51
N ALA A 267 11.89 28.06 26.32
CA ALA A 267 12.22 29.36 25.74
C ALA A 267 11.68 30.55 26.56
N GLY A 268 10.68 30.33 27.43
CA GLY A 268 10.19 31.31 28.40
C GLY A 268 11.18 31.63 29.52
N ILE A 269 12.21 30.80 29.71
CA ILE A 269 13.30 31.01 30.67
C ILE A 269 14.67 31.01 30.00
N ASP A 270 14.75 31.46 28.75
CA ASP A 270 15.97 31.52 27.92
C ASP A 270 16.60 30.13 27.65
N TYR A 271 15.76 29.12 27.35
CA TYR A 271 16.16 27.74 27.06
C TYR A 271 16.91 27.04 28.21
N ARG A 272 16.75 27.55 29.44
CA ARG A 272 17.23 26.85 30.64
C ARG A 272 16.42 25.58 30.88
N SER A 273 17.03 24.65 31.60
CA SER A 273 16.43 23.38 31.98
C SER A 273 15.64 23.49 33.29
N CYS A 274 14.52 22.76 33.36
CA CYS A 274 13.89 22.29 34.59
C CYS A 274 14.01 20.75 34.62
N GLU A 275 14.48 20.18 35.72
CA GLU A 275 14.78 18.74 35.82
C GLU A 275 14.22 18.18 37.13
N ASN A 276 13.61 17.00 37.05
CA ASN A 276 13.11 16.22 38.18
C ASN A 276 12.14 16.97 39.12
N ASP A 277 11.42 17.96 38.60
CA ASP A 277 10.52 18.85 39.36
C ASP A 277 9.06 18.84 38.86
N GLY A 278 8.72 18.00 37.88
CA GLY A 278 7.39 17.97 37.26
C GLY A 278 7.08 19.17 36.37
N GLY A 279 8.07 20.02 36.08
CA GLY A 279 7.92 21.26 35.33
C GLY A 279 7.65 22.48 36.20
N GLU A 280 7.77 22.41 37.53
CA GLU A 280 7.62 23.58 38.42
C GLU A 280 8.55 24.75 38.03
N GLY A 281 9.74 24.45 37.49
CA GLY A 281 10.67 25.42 36.96
C GLY A 281 10.40 25.93 35.53
N CYS A 282 9.47 25.31 34.80
CA CYS A 282 9.19 25.59 33.39
C CYS A 282 7.76 26.16 33.17
N PRO A 283 7.61 27.45 32.80
CA PRO A 283 6.29 28.05 32.61
C PRO A 283 5.48 27.49 31.43
N ASN A 284 6.10 26.81 30.46
CA ASN A 284 5.46 26.38 29.22
C ASN A 284 5.34 24.86 29.05
N LEU A 285 5.86 24.06 29.99
CA LEU A 285 5.80 22.61 29.93
C LEU A 285 5.80 22.01 31.33
N GLY A 286 4.85 21.10 31.59
CA GLY A 286 4.80 20.29 32.81
C GLY A 286 4.64 18.80 32.50
N TRP A 287 5.01 17.95 33.46
CA TRP A 287 4.85 16.50 33.34
C TRP A 287 4.47 15.83 34.66
N GLN A 288 3.65 14.79 34.58
CA GLN A 288 3.17 14.04 35.73
C GLN A 288 2.81 12.60 35.35
N ILE A 289 2.65 11.72 36.34
CA ILE A 289 2.02 10.41 36.11
C ILE A 289 0.51 10.62 35.92
N ALA A 290 -0.08 9.95 34.94
CA ALA A 290 -1.51 9.86 34.76
C ALA A 290 -1.95 8.39 34.58
N PRO A 291 -3.15 8.02 35.07
CA PRO A 291 -3.74 6.74 34.74
C PRO A 291 -4.31 6.76 33.31
N ASP A 292 -4.07 5.69 32.55
CA ASP A 292 -4.71 5.38 31.29
C ASP A 292 -5.43 4.01 31.41
N PRO A 293 -6.68 3.88 30.93
CA PRO A 293 -7.44 2.63 31.05
C PRO A 293 -6.78 1.41 30.42
N ASP A 294 -6.01 1.63 29.34
CA ASP A 294 -5.43 0.56 28.53
C ASP A 294 -3.97 0.26 28.93
N ARG A 295 -3.22 1.29 29.38
CA ARG A 295 -1.78 1.20 29.67
C ARG A 295 -1.40 1.27 31.16
N GLY A 296 -2.33 1.55 32.06
CA GLY A 296 -2.02 1.70 33.49
C GLY A 296 -1.44 3.08 33.81
N LEU A 297 -0.27 3.16 34.44
CA LEU A 297 0.36 4.44 34.79
C LEU A 297 1.34 4.88 33.69
N VAL A 298 1.06 6.02 33.06
CA VAL A 298 1.85 6.58 31.94
C VAL A 298 2.35 7.99 32.25
N LEU A 299 3.30 8.50 31.47
CA LEU A 299 3.77 9.87 31.57
C LEU A 299 2.86 10.81 30.78
N GLN A 300 2.22 11.78 31.44
CA GLN A 300 1.47 12.85 30.76
C GLN A 300 2.30 14.13 30.72
N VAL A 301 2.40 14.73 29.55
CA VAL A 301 3.07 16.00 29.29
C VAL A 301 2.02 17.04 28.90
N SER A 302 2.20 18.28 29.36
CA SER A 302 1.27 19.38 29.08
C SER A 302 2.05 20.60 28.63
N HIS A 303 1.81 21.03 27.39
CA HIS A 303 2.37 22.25 26.81
C HIS A 303 1.44 23.43 27.02
N SER A 304 2.00 24.63 27.14
CA SER A 304 1.21 25.87 27.16
C SER A 304 0.88 26.36 25.74
N GLY A 305 -0.22 27.10 25.61
CA GLY A 305 -0.54 27.85 24.38
C GLY A 305 0.15 29.22 24.28
N ALA A 306 1.23 29.47 25.04
CA ALA A 306 1.82 30.81 25.18
C ALA A 306 2.75 31.23 24.03
N GLY A 307 2.89 30.42 22.98
CA GLY A 307 3.76 30.74 21.83
C GLY A 307 5.26 30.65 22.15
N LYS A 308 5.63 29.80 23.11
CA LYS A 308 7.02 29.59 23.54
C LYS A 308 7.38 28.12 23.41
N LEU A 309 8.46 27.84 22.68
CA LEU A 309 8.96 26.49 22.49
C LEU A 309 9.46 25.92 23.83
N ALA A 310 8.95 24.75 24.18
CA ALA A 310 9.44 23.95 25.28
C ALA A 310 9.32 22.48 24.90
N GLY A 311 10.26 21.65 25.34
CA GLY A 311 10.26 20.23 25.02
C GLY A 311 10.75 19.38 26.17
N LEU A 312 10.11 18.22 26.35
CA LEU A 312 10.48 17.23 27.35
C LEU A 312 11.70 16.47 26.84
N TYR A 313 12.64 16.14 27.72
CA TYR A 313 13.71 15.19 27.43
C TYR A 313 13.89 14.16 28.54
N LEU A 314 14.40 12.99 28.14
CA LEU A 314 14.83 11.92 29.04
C LEU A 314 16.33 11.74 28.87
N LYS A 315 17.11 12.11 29.89
CA LYS A 315 18.58 12.27 29.81
C LYS A 315 19.32 11.26 30.70
N THR A 316 20.51 10.88 30.28
CA THR A 316 21.46 10.08 31.06
C THR A 316 21.75 10.74 32.40
N GLY A 317 21.94 9.91 33.44
CA GLY A 317 22.29 10.36 34.77
C GLY A 317 23.72 10.90 34.91
N PRO A 318 24.18 11.09 36.16
CA PRO A 318 25.53 11.61 36.48
C PRO A 318 26.69 10.76 35.95
N ALA A 319 26.43 9.51 35.55
CA ALA A 319 27.41 8.63 34.91
C ALA A 319 27.89 9.17 33.55
N GLY A 320 27.12 10.08 32.94
CA GLY A 320 27.45 10.71 31.66
C GLY A 320 26.86 9.97 30.46
N PRO A 321 27.29 10.36 29.25
CA PRO A 321 26.80 9.81 27.99
C PRO A 321 27.07 8.31 27.87
N VAL A 322 26.25 7.63 27.06
CA VAL A 322 26.31 6.19 26.85
C VAL A 322 26.53 5.84 25.38
N ASP A 323 27.21 4.72 25.15
CA ASP A 323 27.43 4.18 23.81
C ASP A 323 26.27 3.26 23.44
N LEU A 324 25.43 3.74 22.52
CA LEU A 324 24.29 3.03 21.94
C LEU A 324 24.59 2.50 20.54
N SER A 325 25.87 2.34 20.16
CA SER A 325 26.24 1.81 18.84
C SER A 325 25.62 0.44 18.55
N ALA A 326 25.31 -0.36 19.58
CA ALA A 326 24.61 -1.64 19.46
C ALA A 326 23.20 -1.54 18.84
N TYR A 327 22.61 -0.35 18.87
CA TYR A 327 21.28 -0.06 18.35
C TYR A 327 21.31 0.53 16.93
N GLY A 328 22.49 0.66 16.31
CA GLY A 328 22.60 1.06 14.91
C GLY A 328 21.85 0.10 13.98
N ARG A 329 21.20 0.62 12.94
CA ARG A 329 20.24 -0.10 12.07
C ARG A 329 19.01 -0.65 12.81
N GLY A 330 18.82 -0.27 14.06
CA GLY A 330 17.67 -0.59 14.86
C GLY A 330 16.65 0.53 14.84
N THR A 331 15.75 0.53 15.82
CA THR A 331 14.64 1.49 15.91
C THR A 331 14.60 2.19 17.26
N LEU A 332 14.16 3.44 17.28
CA LEU A 332 13.63 4.11 18.46
C LEU A 332 12.12 4.04 18.37
N GLU A 333 11.52 3.32 19.31
CA GLU A 333 10.07 3.09 19.37
C GLU A 333 9.48 3.77 20.59
N PHE A 334 8.30 4.35 20.43
CA PHE A 334 7.57 4.96 21.53
C PHE A 334 6.08 5.13 21.20
N ASP A 335 5.25 5.12 22.22
CA ASP A 335 3.80 5.27 22.10
C ASP A 335 3.38 6.68 22.52
N VAL A 336 2.53 7.33 21.74
CA VAL A 336 1.93 8.64 22.07
C VAL A 336 0.42 8.58 21.95
N LYS A 337 -0.29 9.20 22.90
CA LYS A 337 -1.73 9.46 22.82
C LYS A 337 -2.01 10.93 23.04
N ILE A 338 -2.57 11.57 22.03
CA ILE A 338 -2.99 12.97 22.14
C ILE A 338 -4.29 13.04 22.94
N ILE A 339 -4.27 13.72 24.08
CA ILE A 339 -5.45 13.91 24.94
C ILE A 339 -6.25 15.13 24.49
N SER A 340 -5.57 16.21 24.13
CA SER A 340 -6.18 17.45 23.64
C SER A 340 -5.16 18.33 22.92
N GLY A 341 -5.62 19.24 22.06
CA GLY A 341 -4.78 20.14 21.28
C GLY A 341 -4.46 19.57 19.89
N ASP A 342 -3.56 20.24 19.19
CA ASP A 342 -3.06 19.83 17.89
C ASP A 342 -2.18 18.57 18.00
N PRO A 343 -2.33 17.59 17.10
CA PRO A 343 -1.62 16.32 17.16
C PRO A 343 -0.22 16.35 16.54
N SER A 344 0.21 17.46 15.92
CA SER A 344 1.52 17.57 15.28
C SER A 344 2.62 17.52 16.33
N MET A 345 3.53 16.56 16.22
CA MET A 345 4.60 16.32 17.19
C MET A 345 5.97 16.34 16.51
N ILE A 346 6.98 16.82 17.24
CA ILE A 346 8.39 16.78 16.81
C ILE A 346 9.18 16.07 17.90
N MET A 347 10.15 15.27 17.49
CA MET A 347 11.10 14.64 18.37
C MET A 347 12.53 14.87 17.90
N LYS A 348 13.48 14.60 18.78
CA LYS A 348 14.89 14.41 18.43
C LYS A 348 15.58 13.55 19.47
N VAL A 349 16.80 13.16 19.17
CA VAL A 349 17.79 12.57 20.07
C VAL A 349 19.03 13.46 20.08
N ASP A 350 19.57 13.72 21.26
CA ASP A 350 20.80 14.50 21.43
C ASP A 350 21.95 13.62 21.94
N CYS A 351 23.14 13.96 21.46
CA CYS A 351 24.44 13.46 21.90
C CYS A 351 25.23 14.64 22.48
N VAL A 352 26.41 14.38 23.04
CA VAL A 352 27.25 15.46 23.56
C VAL A 352 27.51 16.51 22.49
N TYR A 353 27.20 17.77 22.81
CA TYR A 353 27.39 18.93 21.92
C TYR A 353 28.78 18.90 21.22
N ASP A 354 28.84 19.13 19.90
CA ASP A 354 27.81 19.72 19.02
C ASP A 354 26.90 18.74 18.27
N CYS A 355 26.84 17.49 18.71
CA CYS A 355 26.12 16.41 18.07
C CYS A 355 24.59 16.40 18.37
N THR A 356 23.75 16.23 17.34
CA THR A 356 22.29 16.08 17.47
C THR A 356 21.71 15.41 16.22
N SER A 357 20.60 14.69 16.36
CA SER A 357 19.80 14.23 15.21
C SER A 357 19.01 15.33 14.50
N GLY A 358 18.96 16.55 15.05
CA GLY A 358 18.09 17.60 14.52
C GLY A 358 16.60 17.30 14.73
N ASP A 359 15.73 18.19 14.26
CA ASP A 359 14.29 18.09 14.48
C ASP A 359 13.67 17.04 13.52
N TYR A 360 13.06 16.01 14.08
CA TYR A 360 12.37 14.94 13.36
C TYR A 360 10.85 15.08 13.53
N ALA A 361 10.15 15.41 12.45
CA ALA A 361 8.69 15.55 12.45
C ALA A 361 8.01 14.17 12.44
N LEU A 362 7.00 14.00 13.30
CA LEU A 362 6.20 12.79 13.39
C LEU A 362 4.90 12.95 12.59
N ALA A 363 4.38 11.85 12.04
CA ALA A 363 3.07 11.85 11.41
C ALA A 363 1.98 12.14 12.45
N ASP A 364 0.93 12.86 12.06
CA ASP A 364 -0.12 13.29 13.00
C ASP A 364 -0.85 12.09 13.63
N ALA A 365 -0.97 12.11 14.97
CA ALA A 365 -1.78 11.15 15.71
C ALA A 365 -3.27 11.53 15.72
N SER A 366 -4.15 10.53 15.82
CA SER A 366 -5.58 10.78 16.07
C SER A 366 -5.83 11.02 17.56
N THR A 367 -6.61 12.06 17.89
CA THR A 367 -6.95 12.38 19.29
C THR A 367 -7.63 11.20 19.98
N GLY A 368 -7.18 10.86 21.18
CA GLY A 368 -7.75 9.80 22.01
C GLY A 368 -7.32 8.39 21.66
N VAL A 369 -6.48 8.20 20.64
CA VAL A 369 -5.97 6.89 20.21
C VAL A 369 -4.46 6.82 20.45
N TRP A 370 -3.98 5.68 20.96
CA TRP A 370 -2.54 5.42 21.08
C TRP A 370 -1.96 5.16 19.68
N VAL A 371 -0.86 5.84 19.36
CA VAL A 371 -0.08 5.66 18.12
C VAL A 371 1.33 5.26 18.50
N THR A 372 1.82 4.17 17.91
CA THR A 372 3.22 3.75 18.03
C THR A 372 4.03 4.37 16.91
N TYR A 373 5.07 5.11 17.27
CA TYR A 373 6.08 5.59 16.33
C TYR A 373 7.26 4.65 16.33
N VAL A 374 7.74 4.34 15.13
CA VAL A 374 8.96 3.57 14.88
C VAL A 374 9.85 4.47 14.04
N VAL A 375 10.93 4.95 14.65
CA VAL A 375 11.92 5.82 13.99
C VAL A 375 13.18 5.00 13.76
N GLU A 376 13.62 4.89 12.51
CA GLU A 376 14.87 4.20 12.19
C GLU A 376 16.04 5.00 12.78
N ILE A 377 16.91 4.35 13.57
CA ILE A 377 18.08 5.01 14.15
C ILE A 377 18.99 5.56 13.05
N ASP A 378 19.02 4.90 11.90
CA ASP A 378 19.80 5.29 10.74
C ASP A 378 19.35 6.65 10.16
N ASP A 379 18.06 6.99 10.22
CA ASP A 379 17.55 8.29 9.78
C ASP A 379 18.03 9.42 10.71
N LEU A 380 18.14 9.14 12.01
CA LEU A 380 18.66 10.08 12.99
C LEU A 380 20.19 10.26 12.84
N VAL A 381 20.92 9.18 12.57
CA VAL A 381 22.37 9.20 12.29
C VAL A 381 22.65 10.00 11.01
N ALA A 382 21.85 9.81 9.95
CA ALA A 382 21.98 10.56 8.71
C ALA A 382 21.79 12.08 8.91
N GLN A 383 21.08 12.50 9.96
CA GLN A 383 20.87 13.90 10.33
C GLN A 383 21.93 14.47 11.29
N GLY A 384 22.90 13.66 11.71
CA GLY A 384 24.06 14.09 12.51
C GLY A 384 24.17 13.46 13.90
N LEU A 385 23.32 12.47 14.23
CA LEU A 385 23.43 11.75 15.50
C LEU A 385 24.65 10.83 15.54
N GLU A 386 25.41 10.89 16.64
CA GLU A 386 26.50 9.94 16.95
C GLU A 386 26.12 9.03 18.10
N LEU A 387 26.06 7.72 17.83
CA LEU A 387 25.59 6.73 18.81
C LEU A 387 26.57 6.48 19.98
N ARG A 388 27.83 6.90 19.87
CA ARG A 388 28.86 6.60 20.89
C ARG A 388 28.75 7.44 22.15
N ASN A 389 28.09 8.59 22.07
CA ASN A 389 28.05 9.59 23.13
C ASN A 389 26.62 10.13 23.30
N ILE A 390 25.62 9.25 23.32
CA ILE A 390 24.23 9.64 23.54
C ILE A 390 24.08 10.13 24.97
N ASP A 391 23.64 11.36 25.15
CA ASP A 391 23.34 11.91 26.47
C ASP A 391 21.82 12.02 26.70
N THR A 392 21.02 12.03 25.64
CA THR A 392 19.57 12.21 25.73
C THR A 392 18.86 11.15 24.91
N GLY A 393 18.07 10.29 25.56
CA GLY A 393 17.43 9.14 24.94
C GLY A 393 16.26 9.50 24.03
N ILE A 394 15.56 10.59 24.35
CA ILE A 394 14.55 11.24 23.52
C ILE A 394 14.34 12.68 24.00
N VAL A 395 14.03 13.57 23.07
CA VAL A 395 13.45 14.89 23.27
C VAL A 395 12.16 14.94 22.45
N ILE A 396 11.04 15.42 23.02
CA ILE A 396 9.73 15.43 22.34
C ILE A 396 8.87 16.62 22.74
N TRP A 397 8.19 17.22 21.77
CA TRP A 397 7.30 18.38 21.97
C TRP A 397 6.19 18.47 20.92
N ALA A 398 5.13 19.22 21.26
CA ALA A 398 4.09 19.59 20.31
C ALA A 398 4.61 20.66 19.34
N ALA A 399 4.39 20.47 18.04
CA ALA A 399 4.83 21.40 17.00
C ALA A 399 4.07 22.74 17.05
N GLU A 400 2.81 22.68 17.46
CA GLU A 400 1.90 23.82 17.50
C GLU A 400 1.60 24.29 18.93
N PHE A 401 1.37 25.59 19.10
CA PHE A 401 1.14 26.22 20.41
C PHE A 401 -0.34 26.20 20.83
N THR A 402 -0.96 25.03 20.84
CA THR A 402 -2.42 24.86 21.07
C THR A 402 -2.79 24.35 22.46
N SER A 403 -1.91 24.52 23.45
CA SER A 403 -2.06 23.89 24.78
C SER A 403 -2.18 22.36 24.71
N THR A 404 -1.36 21.73 23.88
CA THR A 404 -1.40 20.28 23.63
C THR A 404 -1.06 19.51 24.89
N VAL A 405 -1.86 18.46 25.17
CA VAL A 405 -1.64 17.49 26.24
C VAL A 405 -1.54 16.13 25.59
N PHE A 406 -0.44 15.42 25.87
CA PHE A 406 -0.23 14.07 25.36
C PHE A 406 0.28 13.14 26.46
N GLN A 407 0.04 11.85 26.29
CA GLN A 407 0.63 10.80 27.09
C GLN A 407 1.73 10.10 26.28
N LEU A 408 2.80 9.71 26.95
CA LEU A 408 3.98 9.03 26.42
C LEU A 408 4.20 7.74 27.21
N ASP A 409 4.42 6.64 26.49
CA ASP A 409 4.76 5.34 27.07
C ASP A 409 5.73 4.55 26.16
N ASN A 410 6.31 3.48 26.68
CA ASN A 410 7.11 2.50 25.94
C ASN A 410 8.26 3.08 25.08
N VAL A 411 8.93 4.13 25.54
CA VAL A 411 10.12 4.66 24.85
C VAL A 411 11.27 3.67 24.98
N ARG A 412 11.72 3.11 23.87
CA ARG A 412 12.76 2.08 23.85
C ARG A 412 13.61 2.14 22.58
N TRP A 413 14.90 1.89 22.74
CA TRP A 413 15.81 1.60 21.64
C TRP A 413 15.83 0.10 21.41
N ARG A 414 15.72 -0.34 20.17
CA ARG A 414 15.78 -1.74 19.77
C ARG A 414 16.93 -1.98 18.81
N ALA A 415 17.73 -3.00 19.10
CA ALA A 415 18.81 -3.40 18.21
C ALA A 415 18.25 -4.07 16.95
N ASN A 416 19.01 -4.01 15.86
CA ASN A 416 18.71 -4.82 14.69
C ASN A 416 18.93 -6.32 15.01
N ILE A 417 18.06 -7.19 14.51
CA ILE A 417 18.18 -8.65 14.66
C ILE A 417 19.49 -9.22 14.08
N ASN A 418 20.07 -8.52 13.10
CA ASN A 418 21.35 -8.88 12.49
C ASN A 418 22.56 -8.25 13.21
N GLY A 419 22.33 -7.65 14.39
CA GLY A 419 23.31 -6.88 15.15
C GLY A 419 23.49 -5.45 14.60
N PRO A 420 24.19 -4.58 15.35
CA PRO A 420 24.63 -3.30 14.80
C PRO A 420 25.48 -3.61 13.56
N GLY A 421 25.06 -3.12 12.39
CA GLY A 421 25.94 -3.18 11.23
C GLY A 421 27.27 -2.52 11.58
N GLU A 422 28.38 -3.04 11.07
CA GLU A 422 29.70 -2.43 11.27
C GLU A 422 29.63 -0.92 10.93
N PRO A 423 30.16 -0.04 11.79
CA PRO A 423 29.98 1.41 11.69
C PRO A 423 30.93 2.04 10.66
N VAL A 424 30.91 1.54 9.42
CA VAL A 424 31.44 2.17 8.20
C VAL A 424 30.71 1.52 7.01
N ASN A 425 30.11 2.31 6.13
CA ASN A 425 29.34 1.95 4.91
C ASN A 425 27.81 2.04 5.03
N GLN A 426 27.28 3.13 5.59
CA GLN A 426 25.97 3.59 5.15
C GLN A 426 26.12 4.21 3.76
N LEU A 427 25.54 3.54 2.79
CA LEU A 427 25.43 3.97 1.41
C LEU A 427 23.97 4.34 1.22
N ASP A 428 23.67 5.36 0.41
CA ASP A 428 22.29 5.75 0.10
C ASP A 428 21.45 4.50 -0.22
N PRO A 429 20.14 4.45 0.07
CA PRO A 429 19.34 3.29 -0.31
C PRO A 429 19.35 3.08 -1.84
N PRO A 430 19.46 1.84 -2.34
CA PRO A 430 19.17 1.48 -3.74
C PRO A 430 17.91 2.17 -4.28
N GLY A 431 18.02 2.79 -5.45
CA GLY A 431 16.94 3.55 -6.11
C GLY A 431 16.85 5.05 -5.82
N THR A 432 17.74 5.64 -5.02
CA THR A 432 17.92 7.10 -4.90
C THR A 432 18.39 7.65 -6.26
N ASN A 433 17.55 8.38 -6.98
CA ASN A 433 17.74 8.88 -8.36
C ASN A 433 17.39 7.91 -9.51
N TRP A 434 16.60 6.87 -9.26
CA TRP A 434 16.11 6.01 -10.33
C TRP A 434 15.21 6.75 -11.32
N VAL A 435 15.46 6.55 -12.61
CA VAL A 435 14.58 6.97 -13.72
C VAL A 435 14.22 5.70 -14.49
N ASN A 436 12.93 5.50 -14.78
CA ASN A 436 12.48 4.32 -15.50
C ASN A 436 13.17 4.19 -16.86
N PRO A 437 14.05 3.19 -17.07
CA PRO A 437 14.78 3.02 -18.32
C PRO A 437 13.97 2.26 -19.38
N ASN A 438 12.73 1.85 -19.07
CA ASN A 438 11.91 1.04 -19.96
C ASN A 438 11.47 1.86 -21.18
N PRO A 439 11.84 1.46 -22.41
CA PRO A 439 11.39 2.16 -23.60
C PRO A 439 9.88 1.98 -23.79
N ILE A 440 9.19 3.07 -24.14
CA ILE A 440 7.73 3.13 -24.42
C ILE A 440 7.31 2.14 -25.53
N ALA A 441 8.26 1.65 -26.34
CA ALA A 441 8.07 0.60 -27.31
C ALA A 441 9.28 -0.35 -27.35
N GLY A 442 9.04 -1.66 -27.48
CA GLY A 442 10.08 -2.67 -27.59
C GLY A 442 9.53 -4.05 -27.88
N PHE A 443 10.41 -5.03 -28.06
CA PHE A 443 10.01 -6.42 -28.29
C PHE A 443 9.18 -6.94 -27.11
N GLN A 444 7.96 -7.37 -27.39
CA GLN A 444 7.16 -8.17 -26.49
C GLN A 444 7.39 -9.62 -26.87
N ALA A 445 7.93 -10.42 -25.96
CA ALA A 445 7.99 -11.84 -26.23
C ALA A 445 6.54 -12.43 -26.36
N PRO A 446 6.36 -13.56 -27.03
CA PRO A 446 5.08 -14.27 -27.11
C PRO A 446 4.60 -14.87 -25.77
N ALA A 447 3.31 -14.72 -25.43
CA ALA A 447 2.71 -15.32 -24.22
C ALA A 447 2.54 -16.85 -24.30
N SER A 448 2.66 -17.43 -25.48
CA SER A 448 2.65 -18.88 -25.68
C SER A 448 3.38 -19.28 -26.96
N TYR A 449 3.83 -20.53 -27.01
CA TYR A 449 4.36 -21.15 -28.21
C TYR A 449 3.68 -22.50 -28.44
N SER A 450 3.35 -22.80 -29.69
CA SER A 450 2.80 -24.09 -30.05
C SER A 450 3.76 -25.22 -29.63
N GLY A 451 3.26 -26.18 -28.87
CA GLY A 451 4.04 -27.32 -28.37
C GLY A 451 4.80 -27.09 -27.07
N TYR A 452 4.65 -25.92 -26.42
CA TYR A 452 5.26 -25.61 -25.11
C TYR A 452 4.17 -25.27 -24.08
N ALA A 453 4.46 -25.56 -22.80
CA ALA A 453 3.67 -25.13 -21.66
C ALA A 453 4.52 -24.23 -20.75
N LEU A 454 3.91 -23.16 -20.23
CA LEU A 454 4.55 -22.28 -19.25
C LEU A 454 4.81 -23.07 -17.97
N ALA A 455 5.97 -22.84 -17.38
CA ALA A 455 6.47 -23.66 -16.29
C ALA A 455 6.94 -22.88 -15.08
N PHE A 456 7.44 -21.69 -15.35
CA PHE A 456 7.84 -20.72 -14.38
C PHE A 456 7.46 -19.37 -15.01
N SER A 457 7.18 -18.36 -14.21
CA SER A 457 6.97 -16.97 -14.61
C SER A 457 7.29 -16.17 -13.37
N ASP A 458 8.22 -15.24 -13.49
CA ASP A 458 8.23 -14.12 -12.57
C ASP A 458 7.79 -12.94 -13.40
N GLU A 459 6.87 -12.15 -12.85
CA GLU A 459 6.27 -10.99 -13.49
C GLU A 459 6.77 -9.67 -12.84
N PHE A 460 7.51 -9.77 -11.72
CA PHE A 460 8.06 -8.66 -10.92
C PHE A 460 7.04 -7.56 -10.54
N GLU A 461 5.74 -7.89 -10.57
CA GLU A 461 4.64 -7.00 -10.19
C GLU A 461 4.45 -6.87 -8.66
N ALA A 462 5.06 -7.78 -7.89
CA ALA A 462 5.00 -7.74 -6.43
C ALA A 462 5.81 -6.56 -5.87
N ALA A 463 5.50 -6.15 -4.64
CA ALA A 463 6.25 -5.09 -3.96
C ALA A 463 7.69 -5.51 -3.58
N THR A 464 7.94 -6.82 -3.44
CA THR A 464 9.23 -7.37 -3.03
C THR A 464 9.60 -8.61 -3.85
N LEU A 465 10.90 -8.87 -3.96
CA LEU A 465 11.43 -10.00 -4.71
C LEU A 465 10.89 -11.33 -4.13
N ASN A 466 10.36 -12.20 -4.99
CA ASN A 466 9.87 -13.49 -4.56
C ASN A 466 11.03 -14.40 -4.14
N THR A 467 11.23 -14.54 -2.83
CA THR A 467 12.29 -15.37 -2.25
C THR A 467 12.00 -16.87 -2.32
N GLN A 468 10.83 -17.30 -2.79
CA GLN A 468 10.60 -18.70 -3.17
C GLN A 468 11.19 -19.01 -4.55
N HIS A 469 11.43 -18.00 -5.38
CA HIS A 469 12.00 -18.14 -6.72
C HIS A 469 13.48 -17.77 -6.77
N TRP A 470 13.84 -16.63 -6.16
CA TRP A 470 15.16 -16.03 -6.30
C TRP A 470 15.94 -16.06 -4.99
N LYS A 471 17.23 -16.32 -5.07
CA LYS A 471 18.20 -16.31 -3.98
C LYS A 471 19.26 -15.25 -4.28
N PRO A 472 19.30 -14.14 -3.52
CA PRO A 472 20.41 -13.20 -3.60
C PRO A 472 21.71 -13.83 -3.14
N GLU A 473 22.77 -13.58 -3.88
CA GLU A 473 24.14 -13.90 -3.49
C GLU A 473 24.75 -12.69 -2.76
N VAL A 474 25.37 -12.92 -1.61
CA VAL A 474 25.97 -11.85 -0.79
C VAL A 474 27.44 -12.15 -0.52
N ASN A 475 28.33 -11.52 -1.29
CA ASN A 475 29.78 -11.61 -1.10
C ASN A 475 30.54 -10.61 -1.99
N GLY A 476 31.80 -10.38 -1.67
CA GLY A 476 32.76 -9.66 -2.53
C GLY A 476 33.91 -10.55 -2.98
N ASN A 477 33.66 -11.81 -3.34
CA ASN A 477 34.71 -12.78 -3.69
C ASN A 477 35.22 -12.61 -5.13
N GLY A 478 34.63 -11.71 -5.91
CA GLY A 478 35.07 -11.36 -7.27
C GLY A 478 34.62 -12.36 -8.36
N GLY A 479 33.58 -13.14 -8.10
CA GLY A 479 32.87 -13.97 -9.10
C GLY A 479 33.68 -15.06 -9.80
N GLY A 480 34.96 -15.24 -9.44
CA GLY A 480 35.91 -16.08 -10.18
C GLY A 480 36.68 -15.34 -11.28
N ASN A 481 36.32 -14.10 -11.59
CA ASN A 481 36.86 -13.31 -12.71
C ASN A 481 37.60 -12.02 -12.27
N ASN A 482 37.95 -11.91 -11.00
CA ASN A 482 38.53 -10.69 -10.39
C ASN A 482 37.59 -9.47 -10.47
N GLU A 483 36.30 -9.73 -10.32
CA GLU A 483 35.27 -8.69 -10.35
C GLU A 483 35.40 -7.76 -9.12
N LEU A 484 35.04 -6.48 -9.31
CA LEU A 484 35.33 -5.42 -8.34
C LEU A 484 34.19 -5.18 -7.35
N GLN A 485 32.98 -5.64 -7.64
CA GLN A 485 31.81 -5.41 -6.84
C GLN A 485 31.71 -6.31 -5.62
N TYR A 486 30.99 -5.82 -4.61
CA TYR A 486 30.38 -6.61 -3.55
C TYR A 486 28.91 -6.84 -3.88
N TYR A 487 28.49 -8.09 -4.02
CA TYR A 487 27.08 -8.43 -4.21
C TYR A 487 26.30 -8.30 -2.91
N ARG A 488 25.15 -7.63 -2.99
CA ARG A 488 24.24 -7.29 -1.90
C ARG A 488 22.81 -7.60 -2.32
N ALA A 489 21.96 -7.93 -1.34
CA ALA A 489 20.54 -8.16 -1.61
C ALA A 489 19.81 -6.84 -1.88
N GLU A 490 20.20 -5.76 -1.21
CA GLU A 490 19.56 -4.44 -1.30
C GLU A 490 19.68 -3.84 -2.71
N ASN A 491 20.74 -4.17 -3.44
CA ASN A 491 20.97 -3.74 -4.83
C ASN A 491 20.03 -4.44 -5.84
N ALA A 492 19.14 -5.34 -5.40
CA ALA A 492 18.07 -5.93 -6.20
C ALA A 492 16.71 -5.58 -5.60
N TYR A 493 15.87 -4.84 -6.34
CA TYR A 493 14.55 -4.42 -5.87
C TYR A 493 13.53 -4.39 -7.01
N LEU A 494 12.24 -4.41 -6.64
CA LEU A 494 11.14 -4.33 -7.58
C LEU A 494 10.59 -2.91 -7.62
N ARG A 495 10.39 -2.37 -8.82
CA ARG A 495 9.77 -1.05 -9.01
C ARG A 495 9.10 -0.99 -10.38
N GLU A 496 7.84 -0.55 -10.41
CA GLU A 496 7.06 -0.38 -11.65
C GLU A 496 7.01 -1.66 -12.52
N GLY A 497 6.83 -2.82 -11.88
CA GLY A 497 6.76 -4.13 -12.54
C GLY A 497 8.09 -4.62 -13.14
N LEU A 498 9.21 -4.07 -12.67
CA LEU A 498 10.56 -4.42 -13.11
C LEU A 498 11.39 -4.93 -11.94
N LEU A 499 12.17 -5.98 -12.18
CA LEU A 499 13.36 -6.25 -11.39
C LEU A 499 14.45 -5.26 -11.78
N ILE A 500 14.93 -4.50 -10.81
CA ILE A 500 16.09 -3.62 -10.94
C ILE A 500 17.27 -4.27 -10.23
N ILE A 501 18.37 -4.45 -10.97
CA ILE A 501 19.69 -4.76 -10.41
C ILE A 501 20.54 -3.51 -10.60
N GLU A 502 20.85 -2.85 -9.49
CA GLU A 502 21.56 -1.57 -9.49
C GLU A 502 23.03 -1.78 -9.12
N ALA A 503 23.93 -1.50 -10.05
CA ALA A 503 25.36 -1.40 -9.75
C ALA A 503 25.67 0.04 -9.31
N ARG A 504 26.46 0.18 -8.25
CA ARG A 504 26.82 1.49 -7.66
C ARG A 504 28.30 1.60 -7.44
N GLU A 505 28.84 2.79 -7.70
CA GLU A 505 30.17 3.18 -7.26
C GLU A 505 30.07 3.67 -5.83
N GLU A 506 30.35 2.77 -4.90
CA GLU A 506 30.21 3.01 -3.48
C GLU A 506 31.15 2.10 -2.69
N SER A 507 31.85 2.65 -1.70
CA SER A 507 32.74 1.87 -0.86
C SER A 507 31.94 0.97 0.08
N PHE A 508 32.05 -0.35 -0.11
CA PHE A 508 31.40 -1.33 0.75
C PHE A 508 32.31 -2.54 1.00
N ALA A 509 32.56 -2.86 2.26
CA ALA A 509 33.31 -4.05 2.70
C ALA A 509 34.65 -4.26 1.95
N GLY A 510 35.39 -3.17 1.71
CA GLY A 510 36.68 -3.20 1.01
C GLY A 510 36.61 -3.33 -0.51
N ARG A 511 35.43 -3.15 -1.10
CA ARG A 511 35.17 -3.02 -2.52
C ARG A 511 34.73 -1.60 -2.86
N ASP A 512 35.01 -1.17 -4.08
CA ASP A 512 34.68 0.18 -4.58
C ASP A 512 33.33 0.22 -5.31
N TYR A 513 32.69 -0.94 -5.47
CA TYR A 513 31.40 -1.07 -6.13
C TYR A 513 30.49 -2.04 -5.38
N THR A 514 29.18 -1.82 -5.46
CA THR A 514 28.17 -2.81 -5.07
C THR A 514 27.26 -3.15 -6.24
N SER A 515 26.65 -4.33 -6.19
CA SER A 515 25.67 -4.78 -7.19
C SER A 515 24.82 -5.92 -6.61
N ALA A 516 24.00 -6.59 -7.41
CA ALA A 516 23.29 -7.79 -7.02
C ALA A 516 23.51 -8.94 -8.01
N ARG A 517 23.45 -10.16 -7.49
CA ARG A 517 23.46 -11.40 -8.25
C ARG A 517 22.37 -12.30 -7.69
N LEU A 518 21.42 -12.68 -8.54
CA LEU A 518 20.28 -13.50 -8.17
C LEU A 518 20.38 -14.86 -8.85
N THR A 519 20.10 -15.93 -8.11
CA THR A 519 20.07 -17.30 -8.65
C THR A 519 18.75 -17.98 -8.31
N THR A 520 18.33 -18.96 -9.11
CA THR A 520 17.21 -19.85 -8.79
C THR A 520 17.69 -21.18 -8.21
N GLN A 521 18.97 -21.27 -7.80
CA GLN A 521 19.57 -22.49 -7.28
C GLN A 521 18.77 -23.03 -6.08
N ASP A 522 18.53 -24.34 -6.08
CA ASP A 522 17.72 -25.07 -5.09
C ASP A 522 16.23 -24.67 -5.04
N LYS A 523 15.77 -23.82 -5.96
CA LYS A 523 14.39 -23.29 -6.02
C LYS A 523 13.69 -23.67 -7.31
N PHE A 524 14.31 -23.35 -8.44
CA PHE A 524 13.81 -23.70 -9.75
C PHE A 524 14.96 -24.07 -10.69
N GLU A 525 14.84 -25.25 -11.28
CA GLU A 525 15.72 -25.78 -12.30
C GLU A 525 14.88 -26.50 -13.36
N PHE A 526 15.38 -26.59 -14.58
CA PHE A 526 14.65 -27.29 -15.63
C PHE A 526 15.63 -28.01 -16.57
N THR A 527 15.19 -29.14 -17.11
CA THR A 527 15.95 -29.86 -18.12
C THR A 527 15.34 -29.64 -19.49
N TYR A 528 16.06 -28.81 -20.23
CA TYR A 528 15.73 -28.29 -21.55
C TYR A 528 14.45 -27.45 -21.58
N GLY A 529 14.40 -26.49 -22.49
CA GLY A 529 13.35 -25.48 -22.45
C GLY A 529 13.50 -24.51 -23.58
N ARG A 530 12.76 -23.42 -23.46
CA ARG A 530 13.09 -22.15 -24.08
C ARG A 530 13.03 -21.11 -22.97
N ILE A 531 13.90 -20.11 -23.01
CA ILE A 531 13.84 -19.00 -22.08
C ILE A 531 13.71 -17.75 -22.92
N ASP A 532 12.77 -16.89 -22.56
CA ASP A 532 12.70 -15.54 -23.08
C ASP A 532 12.86 -14.58 -21.90
N ILE A 533 13.86 -13.70 -21.94
CA ILE A 533 14.06 -12.62 -20.95
C ILE A 533 13.95 -11.28 -21.68
N ARG A 534 13.18 -10.36 -21.12
CA ARG A 534 13.13 -8.96 -21.58
C ARG A 534 13.86 -8.10 -20.56
N ALA A 535 14.97 -7.50 -20.97
CA ALA A 535 15.80 -6.67 -20.11
C ALA A 535 16.28 -5.42 -20.86
N ALA A 536 16.43 -4.32 -20.12
CA ALA A 536 17.25 -3.18 -20.52
C ALA A 536 18.61 -3.31 -19.83
N MET A 537 19.68 -3.03 -20.56
CA MET A 537 21.04 -3.31 -20.09
C MET A 537 21.81 -2.02 -19.83
N PRO A 538 22.60 -1.94 -18.75
CA PRO A 538 23.39 -0.76 -18.44
C PRO A 538 24.56 -0.59 -19.43
N THR A 539 24.99 0.65 -19.63
CA THR A 539 26.18 1.01 -20.41
C THR A 539 27.23 1.69 -19.53
N GLY A 540 28.49 1.62 -19.94
CA GLY A 540 29.62 2.15 -19.18
C GLY A 540 30.83 1.23 -19.18
N GLN A 541 32.03 1.82 -19.12
CA GLN A 541 33.28 1.08 -19.10
C GLN A 541 33.34 0.16 -17.86
N GLY A 542 33.56 -1.14 -18.09
CA GLY A 542 33.73 -2.12 -17.02
C GLY A 542 32.42 -2.66 -16.43
N VAL A 543 31.26 -2.19 -16.89
CA VAL A 543 29.96 -2.77 -16.53
C VAL A 543 29.75 -4.06 -17.32
N TRP A 544 29.36 -5.14 -16.64
CA TRP A 544 29.21 -6.46 -17.23
C TRP A 544 27.89 -7.11 -16.77
N PRO A 545 26.76 -6.79 -17.42
CA PRO A 545 25.49 -7.45 -17.13
C PRO A 545 25.47 -8.82 -17.83
N ALA A 546 25.02 -9.84 -17.09
CA ALA A 546 24.93 -11.21 -17.57
C ALA A 546 23.59 -11.84 -17.20
N LEU A 547 23.00 -12.57 -18.15
CA LEU A 547 21.83 -13.43 -17.98
C LEU A 547 22.24 -14.83 -18.45
N TRP A 548 22.43 -15.75 -17.52
CA TRP A 548 23.09 -17.01 -17.79
C TRP A 548 22.51 -18.13 -16.91
N MET A 549 22.95 -19.35 -17.17
CA MET A 549 22.51 -20.54 -16.47
C MET A 549 23.70 -21.42 -16.11
N LEU A 550 23.61 -22.10 -14.97
CA LEU A 550 24.58 -23.10 -14.53
C LEU A 550 23.90 -24.44 -14.27
N GLY A 551 24.62 -25.55 -14.50
CA GLY A 551 24.12 -26.87 -14.17
C GLY A 551 23.83 -27.02 -12.67
N ALA A 552 22.65 -27.55 -12.33
CA ALA A 552 22.22 -27.78 -10.95
C ALA A 552 23.19 -28.64 -10.13
N ASN A 553 23.96 -29.51 -10.80
CA ASN A 553 24.98 -30.35 -10.18
C ASN A 553 26.32 -29.63 -9.88
N PHE A 554 26.37 -28.30 -10.00
CA PHE A 554 27.55 -27.50 -9.69
C PHE A 554 28.12 -27.76 -8.30
N PRO A 555 27.33 -27.88 -7.22
CA PRO A 555 27.87 -28.21 -5.89
C PRO A 555 28.61 -29.55 -5.83
N GLU A 556 28.23 -30.52 -6.67
CA GLU A 556 28.81 -31.87 -6.66
C GLU A 556 30.03 -32.00 -7.57
N VAL A 557 29.98 -31.40 -8.77
CA VAL A 557 31.01 -31.61 -9.80
C VAL A 557 31.90 -30.39 -10.04
N GLY A 558 31.51 -29.22 -9.54
CA GLY A 558 32.19 -27.95 -9.77
C GLY A 558 32.09 -27.45 -11.21
N TRP A 559 32.62 -26.25 -11.42
CA TRP A 559 32.81 -25.67 -12.75
C TRP A 559 34.18 -26.09 -13.32
N PRO A 560 34.31 -26.40 -14.62
CA PRO A 560 33.29 -26.26 -15.68
C PRO A 560 32.42 -27.51 -15.92
N GLN A 561 32.58 -28.58 -15.13
CA GLN A 561 31.93 -29.87 -15.39
C GLN A 561 30.40 -29.82 -15.29
N SER A 562 29.85 -28.91 -14.50
CA SER A 562 28.40 -28.68 -14.41
C SER A 562 27.80 -28.13 -15.70
N GLY A 563 28.61 -27.49 -16.55
CA GLY A 563 28.17 -26.73 -17.71
C GLY A 563 27.61 -25.36 -17.35
N GLU A 564 27.76 -24.43 -18.29
CA GLU A 564 27.32 -23.04 -18.24
C GLU A 564 26.71 -22.68 -19.60
N ILE A 565 25.60 -21.97 -19.59
CA ILE A 565 24.94 -21.44 -20.79
C ILE A 565 24.68 -19.96 -20.56
N ASP A 566 25.46 -19.13 -21.22
CA ASP A 566 25.27 -17.69 -21.24
C ASP A 566 24.20 -17.35 -22.29
N ILE A 567 23.07 -16.79 -21.87
CA ILE A 567 21.99 -16.41 -22.78
C ILE A 567 22.28 -15.03 -23.36
N VAL A 568 22.77 -14.12 -22.50
CA VAL A 568 23.25 -12.79 -22.86
C VAL A 568 24.39 -12.41 -21.93
N GLU A 569 25.49 -11.97 -22.53
CA GLU A 569 26.51 -11.15 -21.88
C GLU A 569 26.78 -9.91 -22.71
N LEU A 570 26.99 -8.78 -22.04
CA LEU A 570 27.41 -7.53 -22.66
C LEU A 570 28.64 -6.98 -21.96
N LEU A 571 29.42 -6.21 -22.70
CA LEU A 571 30.40 -5.31 -22.14
C LEU A 571 29.81 -3.90 -22.27
N GLY A 572 29.59 -3.18 -21.18
CA GLY A 572 28.88 -1.90 -21.19
C GLY A 572 29.53 -0.80 -22.04
N GLN A 573 30.81 -0.96 -22.41
CA GLN A 573 31.51 -0.11 -23.38
C GLN A 573 31.26 -0.46 -24.86
N GLU A 574 30.69 -1.63 -25.15
CA GLU A 574 30.30 -2.11 -26.48
C GLU A 574 28.77 -2.37 -26.47
N ASP A 575 27.99 -1.30 -26.32
CA ASP A 575 26.54 -1.33 -26.10
C ASP A 575 25.69 -1.78 -27.30
N ASP A 576 26.31 -2.05 -28.44
CA ASP A 576 25.71 -2.57 -29.67
C ASP A 576 26.03 -4.05 -29.94
N ARG A 577 26.66 -4.76 -28.99
CA ARG A 577 27.18 -6.12 -29.20
C ARG A 577 26.93 -7.08 -28.04
N VAL A 578 26.29 -8.22 -28.33
CA VAL A 578 26.11 -9.37 -27.42
C VAL A 578 27.23 -10.40 -27.61
N TYR A 579 27.75 -10.96 -26.50
CA TYR A 579 28.85 -11.93 -26.47
C TYR A 579 28.43 -13.36 -26.10
N GLY A 580 27.38 -13.50 -25.29
CA GLY A 580 26.76 -14.78 -24.89
C GLY A 580 25.95 -15.44 -25.99
#